data_AF-A0AAJ2J1R0-F1
#
_entry.id   AF-A0AAJ2J1R0-F1
#
_cell.length_a   1.000
_cell.length_b   1.000
_cell.length_c   1.000
_cell.angle_alpha   90.00
_cell.angle_beta   90.00
_cell.angle_gamma   90.00
#
_symmetry.space_group_name_H-M   'P 1'
#
loop_
_entity.id
_entity.type
_entity.pdbx_description
1 polymer ?
#
loop_
_entity_poly.entity_id
_entity_poly.type
_entity_poly.pdbx_seq_one_letter_code
_entity_poly.pdbx_strand_id
1 'polypeptide(L)' 'MKTKSKNTQVTQNRLYRAVASSTAIETGKTTAEVEAKLKAKKSRFSHLTLA' A
#
# COMPACT_ATOMS: atom_id res chain seq x y z
N MET A 1 9.13 -15.15 30.58
CA MET A 1 8.20 -15.67 29.55
C MET A 1 8.02 -14.63 28.45
N LYS A 2 8.47 -14.90 27.22
CA LYS A 2 8.15 -14.03 26.06
C LYS A 2 6.79 -14.47 25.51
N THR A 3 5.77 -13.63 25.66
CA THR A 3 4.45 -13.86 25.08
C THR A 3 4.57 -13.76 23.56
N LYS A 4 4.20 -14.82 22.82
CA LYS A 4 4.13 -14.76 21.36
C LYS A 4 3.11 -13.68 20.99
N SER A 5 3.59 -12.57 20.42
CA SER A 5 2.75 -11.54 19.82
C SER A 5 1.85 -12.20 18.78
N LYS A 6 0.53 -11.98 18.87
CA LYS A 6 -0.43 -12.48 17.87
C LYS A 6 0.01 -11.95 16.52
N ASN A 7 0.27 -12.86 15.57
CA ASN A 7 0.66 -12.52 14.22
C ASN A 7 -0.49 -11.73 13.58
N THR A 8 -0.38 -10.40 13.62
CA THR A 8 -1.47 -9.51 13.21
C THR A 8 -1.43 -9.49 11.70
N GLN A 9 -2.39 -10.15 11.05
CA GLN A 9 -2.46 -10.15 9.60
C GLN A 9 -2.54 -8.71 9.10
N VAL A 10 -1.62 -8.35 8.21
CA VAL A 10 -1.58 -7.02 7.61
C VAL A 10 -2.75 -6.93 6.63
N THR A 11 -3.67 -6.00 6.87
CA THR A 11 -4.79 -5.77 5.97
C THR A 11 -4.32 -5.07 4.69
N GLN A 12 -4.98 -5.34 3.56
CA GLN A 12 -4.70 -4.66 2.28
C GLN A 12 -4.77 -3.13 2.42
N ASN A 13 -5.69 -2.62 3.24
CA ASN A 13 -5.81 -1.19 3.49
C ASN A 13 -4.56 -0.62 4.19
N ARG A 14 -3.90 -1.39 5.05
CA ARG A 14 -2.64 -0.99 5.70
C ARG A 14 -1.49 -0.94 4.70
N LEU A 15 -1.46 -1.87 3.73
CA LEU A 15 -0.50 -1.83 2.62
C LEU A 15 -0.74 -0.59 1.74
N TYR A 16 -1.99 -0.30 1.38
CA TYR A 16 -2.32 0.91 0.60
C TYR A 16 -1.90 2.19 1.32
N ARG A 17 -2.16 2.31 2.63
CA ARG A 17 -1.68 3.44 3.45
C ARG A 17 -0.16 3.59 3.40
N ALA A 18 0.56 2.49 3.57
CA ALA A 18 2.03 2.52 3.62
C ALA A 18 2.61 3.00 2.28
N VAL A 19 2.17 2.41 1.16
CA VAL A 19 2.62 2.78 -0.19
C VAL A 19 2.19 4.19 -0.55
N ALA A 20 0.97 4.59 -0.23
CA ALA A 20 0.47 5.92 -0.52
C ALA A 20 1.24 7.01 0.25
N SER A 21 1.67 6.72 1.49
CA SER A 21 2.41 7.68 2.30
C SER A 21 3.80 7.98 1.73
N SER A 22 4.57 6.96 1.36
CA SER A 22 5.89 7.17 0.73
C SER A 22 5.77 7.84 -0.64
N THR A 23 4.81 7.37 -1.46
CA THR A 23 4.57 7.93 -2.80
C THR A 23 4.10 9.38 -2.74
N ALA A 24 3.25 9.74 -1.77
CA ALA A 24 2.77 11.12 -1.60
C ALA A 24 3.92 12.08 -1.30
N ILE A 25 4.85 11.68 -0.42
CA ILE A 25 6.04 12.46 -0.09
C ILE A 25 6.89 12.69 -1.34
N GLU A 26 7.16 11.62 -2.10
CA GLU A 26 8.06 11.68 -3.25
C GLU A 26 7.44 12.37 -4.48
N THR A 27 6.11 12.30 -4.64
CA THR A 27 5.40 12.88 -5.78
C THR A 27 4.73 14.23 -5.51
N GLY A 28 4.75 14.71 -4.26
CA GLY A 28 4.08 15.94 -3.84
C GLY A 28 2.54 15.90 -3.92
N LYS A 29 1.95 14.72 -4.14
CA LYS A 29 0.50 14.51 -4.22
C LYS A 29 -0.08 14.24 -2.84
N THR A 30 -1.39 14.42 -2.68
CA THR A 30 -2.02 14.04 -1.42
C THR A 30 -2.08 12.52 -1.27
N THR A 31 -1.95 12.04 -0.03
CA THR A 31 -2.08 10.60 0.28
C THR A 31 -3.43 10.04 -0.16
N ALA A 32 -4.50 10.81 -0.01
CA ALA A 32 -5.85 10.43 -0.42
C ALA A 32 -5.96 10.17 -1.93
N GLU A 33 -5.35 11.01 -2.77
CA GLU A 33 -5.33 10.82 -4.22
C GLU A 33 -4.57 9.56 -4.63
N VAL A 34 -3.45 9.26 -3.96
CA VAL A 34 -2.66 8.06 -4.24
C VAL A 34 -3.40 6.80 -3.78
N GLU A 35 -4.02 6.82 -2.60
CA GLU A 35 -4.85 5.71 -2.11
C GLU A 35 -6.02 5.40 -3.04
N ALA A 36 -6.73 6.42 -3.52
CA ALA A 36 -7.84 6.24 -4.45
C ALA A 36 -7.38 5.54 -5.74
N LYS A 37 -6.20 5.92 -6.26
CA LYS A 37 -5.61 5.29 -7.45
C LYS A 37 -5.22 3.83 -7.19
N LEU A 38 -4.64 3.52 -6.04
CA LEU A 38 -4.29 2.14 -5.65
C LEU A 38 -5.55 1.26 -5.51
N LYS A 39 -6.60 1.78 -4.86
CA LYS A 39 -7.88 1.09 -4.66
C LYS A 39 -8.63 0.85 -5.98
N ALA A 40 -8.47 1.74 -6.95
CA ALA A 40 -9.07 1.60 -8.28
C ALA A 40 -8.49 0.41 -9.09
N LYS A 41 -7.41 -0.25 -8.62
CA LYS A 41 -6.77 -1.42 -9.24
C LYS A 41 -6.45 -1.27 -10.75
N LYS A 42 -6.34 -0.05 -11.25
CA LYS A 42 -5.93 0.23 -12.63
C LYS A 42 -4.43 -0.02 -12.76
N SER A 43 -4.07 -1.26 -13.13
CA SER A 43 -2.70 -1.61 -13.44
C SER A 43 -2.39 -1.27 -14.90
N ARG A 44 -1.54 -0.26 -15.11
CA ARG A 44 -0.99 0.05 -16.44
C ARG A 44 -0.03 -1.03 -16.94
N PHE A 45 0.44 -1.89 -16.03
CA PHE A 45 1.48 -2.87 -16.26
C PHE A 45 1.04 -4.26 -15.78
N SER A 46 -0.21 -4.63 -16.05
CA SER A 46 -0.76 -5.95 -15.66
C SER A 46 0.01 -7.14 -16.26
N HIS A 47 0.76 -6.91 -17.34
CA HIS A 47 1.62 -7.87 -18.00
C HIS A 47 2.98 -8.05 -17.33
N LEU A 48 3.36 -7.20 -16.37
CA LEU A 48 4.60 -7.36 -15.62
C LEU A 48 4.36 -8.29 -14.43
N THR A 49 5.05 -9.42 -14.42
CA THR A 49 5.18 -10.28 -13.24
C THR A 49 6.25 -9.71 -12.34
N LEU A 50 5.90 -9.36 -11.10
CA LEU A 50 6.87 -8.91 -10.10
C LEU A 50 7.75 -10.11 -9.70
N ALA A 51 9.07 -9.99 -9.89
CA ALA A 51 10.07 -11.01 -9.58
C ALA A 51 10.27 -11.22 -8.08
#